data_AF-A0A3N5G8F7-F1
#
_entry.id   AF-A0A3N5G8F7-F1
#
_cell.length_a   1.000
_cell.length_b   1.000
_cell.length_c   1.000
_cell.angle_alpha   90.00
_cell.angle_beta   90.00
_cell.angle_gamma   90.00
#
_symmetry.space_group_name_H-M   'P 1'
#
loop_
_entity.id
_entity.type
_entity.pdbx_description
1 polymer ?
#
loop_
_entity_poly.entity_id
_entity_poly.type
_entity_poly.pdbx_seq_one_letter_code
_entity_poly.pdbx_strand_id
1 'polypeptide(L)'
;MGAADRGRPAHGGGAKPELSRRVGDLLAQPRDGRRPLDDAGARHAVLRQGRAWADRARRARVAGVPVPRDRRLRGRIVIADPVFAAQFDALAAFAGSSVRGGEVLFAALRGERADYLRLNRARVRQAGTVERSVATLRLIDAGRQARMAVTLGERAAIGEGLAGALDALRGAVAQLPSDPYACWQPLPSGSERIERGSAADPAAAIDAIVGASDGDDLVGLFAGGPVVRALASSLGHRHYHEAVSSSFDFSVQSDGHRAVKETWSSDRWDAQSLQATIVAARERARILLRAPRRLDPGDYRVLLSPRALADLVALLGWGGFSERAWRSGQSPLARAWRGEAAFHSAFGVVDDADALGVPRFQSDGFERPARVPLIVDGRPAQRLVSPRSAREFDVATNGADDDEHPPAACVAPGGLPDAQALSALDTGVAIANLWYLN
;
A
#
# COMPACT_ATOMS: atom_id res chain seq x y z
N MET A 1 -15.36 28.28 23.65
CA MET A 1 -14.97 28.71 25.01
C MET A 1 -16.16 28.55 25.94
N GLY A 2 -15.92 28.17 27.20
CA GLY A 2 -16.91 28.00 28.25
C GLY A 2 -16.22 27.39 29.46
N ALA A 3 -16.18 28.10 30.59
CA ALA A 3 -15.28 27.78 31.70
C ALA A 3 -16.05 27.29 32.93
N ALA A 4 -16.21 25.98 33.06
CA ALA A 4 -16.75 25.33 34.26
C ALA A 4 -16.30 23.85 34.35
N ASP A 5 -15.10 23.61 34.88
CA ASP A 5 -14.86 22.74 36.06
C ASP A 5 -13.35 22.71 36.37
N ARG A 6 -12.96 23.32 37.50
CA ARG A 6 -11.61 23.24 38.09
C ARG A 6 -11.76 23.05 39.61
N GLY A 7 -12.40 21.95 40.02
CA GLY A 7 -12.82 21.79 41.42
C GLY A 7 -12.72 20.39 42.05
N ARG A 8 -12.03 19.41 41.44
CA ARG A 8 -11.92 18.04 42.01
C ARG A 8 -10.49 17.50 42.10
N PRO A 9 -10.04 17.01 43.28
CA PRO A 9 -8.81 16.24 43.40
C PRO A 9 -9.00 14.82 42.86
N ALA A 10 -7.94 14.25 42.26
CA ALA A 10 -7.97 12.88 41.78
C ALA A 10 -7.88 11.88 42.94
N HIS A 11 -8.93 11.07 43.15
CA HIS A 11 -8.90 9.97 44.11
C HIS A 11 -7.97 8.85 43.62
N GLY A 12 -7.00 8.48 44.45
CA GLY A 12 -6.19 7.28 44.25
C GLY A 12 -6.99 6.01 44.55
N GLY A 13 -7.57 5.41 43.53
CA GLY A 13 -8.28 4.13 43.62
C GLY A 13 -8.75 3.64 42.26
N GLY A 14 -8.27 2.47 41.82
CA GLY A 14 -8.58 1.93 40.50
C GLY A 14 -10.04 1.54 40.35
N ALA A 15 -10.78 2.22 39.48
CA ALA A 15 -12.14 1.83 39.10
C ALA A 15 -12.12 0.47 38.39
N LYS A 16 -12.86 -0.50 38.91
CA LYS A 16 -13.07 -1.80 38.25
C LYS A 16 -14.11 -1.63 37.13
N PRO A 17 -13.92 -2.22 35.93
CA PRO A 17 -14.95 -2.19 34.89
C PRO A 17 -16.18 -3.02 35.30
N GLU A 18 -17.32 -2.36 35.50
CA GLU A 18 -18.60 -3.05 35.71
C GLU A 18 -19.21 -3.50 34.37
N LEU A 19 -18.65 -4.56 33.80
CA LEU A 19 -19.27 -5.28 32.68
C LEU A 19 -20.19 -6.39 33.20
N SER A 20 -21.43 -6.39 32.71
CA SER A 20 -22.49 -7.32 33.10
C SER A 20 -22.12 -8.79 32.80
N ARG A 21 -22.40 -9.68 33.75
CA ARG A 21 -22.09 -11.14 33.68
C ARG A 21 -23.03 -11.92 32.73
N ARG A 22 -23.23 -11.44 31.50
CA ARG A 22 -24.07 -12.09 30.46
C ARG A 22 -23.48 -12.02 29.04
N VAL A 23 -22.17 -12.24 28.91
CA VAL A 23 -21.49 -12.48 27.62
C VAL A 23 -20.55 -13.69 27.75
N GLY A 24 -21.05 -14.80 28.28
CA GLY A 24 -20.26 -16.04 28.46
C GLY A 24 -20.22 -16.94 27.22
N ASP A 25 -21.27 -16.90 26.40
CA ASP A 25 -21.59 -18.00 25.48
C ASP A 25 -21.16 -17.74 24.02
N LEU A 26 -20.37 -16.69 23.77
CA LEU A 26 -20.03 -16.21 22.41
C LEU A 26 -18.59 -16.50 21.96
N LEU A 27 -17.80 -17.24 22.77
CA LEU A 27 -16.42 -17.65 22.45
C LEU A 27 -16.12 -19.11 22.81
N ALA A 28 -17.14 -19.97 22.83
CA ALA A 28 -17.00 -21.39 23.20
C ALA A 28 -17.38 -22.33 22.03
N GLN A 29 -16.38 -22.85 21.31
CA GLN A 29 -16.51 -24.06 20.49
C GLN A 29 -15.27 -24.98 20.67
N PRO A 30 -15.41 -26.30 20.44
CA PRO A 30 -14.89 -27.28 21.40
C PRO A 30 -13.55 -27.95 21.00
N ARG A 31 -13.03 -28.75 21.93
CA ARG A 31 -11.91 -29.69 21.73
C ARG A 31 -12.40 -31.13 21.50
N ASP A 32 -11.51 -31.91 20.88
CA ASP A 32 -11.38 -33.37 20.87
C ASP A 32 -12.41 -34.25 20.12
N GLY A 33 -11.94 -34.91 19.03
CA GLY A 33 -11.81 -36.38 19.08
C GLY A 33 -12.28 -37.28 17.91
N ARG A 34 -11.30 -37.97 17.29
CA ARG A 34 -11.30 -39.36 16.73
C ARG A 34 -11.44 -39.63 15.19
N ARG A 35 -10.93 -40.81 14.80
CA ARG A 35 -10.60 -41.37 13.44
C ARG A 35 -11.72 -42.29 12.88
N PRO A 36 -11.71 -42.76 11.60
CA PRO A 36 -10.80 -43.78 10.99
C PRO A 36 -10.11 -43.27 9.67
N LEU A 37 -9.14 -43.89 8.96
CA LEU A 37 -8.88 -45.26 8.46
C LEU A 37 -9.93 -45.75 7.40
N ASP A 38 -9.60 -46.38 6.27
CA ASP A 38 -8.31 -46.67 5.59
C ASP A 38 -8.32 -46.02 4.16
N ASP A 39 -7.91 -46.51 2.97
CA ASP A 39 -7.37 -47.77 2.42
C ASP A 39 -6.60 -47.49 1.08
N ALA A 40 -5.98 -48.50 0.45
CA ALA A 40 -5.03 -48.38 -0.66
C ALA A 40 -5.55 -48.82 -2.05
N GLY A 41 -4.94 -48.31 -3.13
CA GLY A 41 -5.26 -48.72 -4.52
C GLY A 41 -4.17 -48.39 -5.54
N ALA A 42 -3.45 -49.40 -6.03
CA ALA A 42 -2.39 -49.26 -7.04
C ALA A 42 -2.85 -49.66 -8.44
N ARG A 43 -2.21 -49.11 -9.49
CA ARG A 43 -1.70 -49.85 -10.68
C ARG A 43 -0.89 -48.96 -11.63
N HIS A 44 0.04 -49.59 -12.36
CA HIS A 44 0.84 -48.96 -13.41
C HIS A 44 0.09 -48.86 -14.75
N ALA A 45 0.49 -47.90 -15.58
CA ALA A 45 0.48 -48.06 -17.03
C ALA A 45 1.82 -47.55 -17.60
N VAL A 46 2.59 -48.45 -18.22
CA VAL A 46 3.81 -48.13 -18.98
C VAL A 46 3.56 -48.49 -20.43
N LEU A 47 3.83 -47.58 -21.36
CA LEU A 47 3.98 -47.90 -22.78
C LEU A 47 5.18 -47.16 -23.38
N ARG A 48 5.79 -47.76 -24.40
CA ARG A 48 7.14 -47.44 -24.88
C ARG A 48 7.14 -46.88 -26.31
N GLN A 49 8.13 -46.02 -26.55
CA GLN A 49 8.93 -45.87 -27.78
C GLN A 49 8.24 -45.69 -29.14
N GLY A 50 8.61 -44.60 -29.81
CA GLY A 50 8.60 -44.48 -31.27
C GLY A 50 9.60 -43.41 -31.73
N ARG A 51 10.46 -43.72 -32.71
CA ARG A 51 11.34 -42.75 -33.39
C ARG A 51 11.37 -43.04 -34.90
N ALA A 52 11.03 -42.03 -35.70
CA ALA A 52 11.50 -41.82 -37.08
C ALA A 52 11.47 -40.29 -37.28
N TRP A 53 12.61 -39.62 -37.46
CA TRP A 53 13.36 -39.42 -38.71
C TRP A 53 12.63 -38.54 -39.73
N ALA A 54 13.41 -37.74 -40.46
CA ALA A 54 12.95 -36.59 -41.22
C ALA A 54 13.47 -36.64 -42.66
N ASP A 55 12.79 -35.95 -43.59
CA ASP A 55 13.35 -35.67 -44.91
C ASP A 55 12.88 -34.33 -45.52
N ARG A 56 13.55 -33.93 -46.60
CA ARG A 56 13.44 -32.67 -47.36
C ARG A 56 12.52 -32.84 -48.59
N ALA A 57 12.12 -31.81 -49.35
CA ALA A 57 11.89 -30.36 -49.17
C ALA A 57 11.26 -29.82 -50.48
N ARG A 58 10.69 -28.60 -50.50
CA ARG A 58 10.46 -27.77 -51.71
C ARG A 58 10.14 -26.31 -51.35
N ARG A 59 10.31 -25.38 -52.30
CA ARG A 59 10.07 -23.92 -52.16
C ARG A 59 9.15 -23.42 -53.27
N ALA A 60 8.21 -22.52 -52.96
CA ALA A 60 7.68 -21.55 -53.93
C ALA A 60 7.07 -20.28 -53.28
N ARG A 61 7.64 -19.13 -53.65
CA ARG A 61 7.07 -17.76 -53.79
C ARG A 61 5.91 -17.27 -52.89
N VAL A 62 6.30 -16.44 -51.93
CA VAL A 62 5.69 -15.17 -51.45
C VAL A 62 4.39 -14.69 -52.12
N ALA A 63 3.39 -14.37 -51.29
CA ALA A 63 2.55 -13.18 -51.43
C ALA A 63 2.85 -12.23 -50.23
N GLY A 64 2.92 -10.92 -50.46
CA GLY A 64 3.42 -9.96 -49.47
C GLY A 64 2.32 -9.22 -48.71
N VAL A 65 2.30 -9.32 -47.38
CA VAL A 65 1.53 -8.45 -46.48
C VAL A 65 2.52 -7.59 -45.68
N PRO A 66 2.36 -6.25 -45.63
CA PRO A 66 3.30 -5.38 -44.94
C PRO A 66 3.12 -5.43 -43.41
N VAL A 67 3.88 -6.30 -42.74
CA VAL A 67 4.06 -6.24 -41.28
C VAL A 67 4.95 -5.03 -40.95
N PRO A 68 4.52 -4.08 -40.10
CA PRO A 68 5.38 -2.98 -39.66
C PRO A 68 6.67 -3.50 -39.01
N ARG A 69 7.81 -2.89 -39.35
CA ARG A 69 9.09 -3.28 -38.75
C ARG A 69 9.17 -2.84 -37.30
N ASP A 70 9.21 -3.80 -36.38
CA ASP A 70 9.59 -3.55 -34.99
C ASP A 70 10.90 -2.76 -34.91
N ARG A 71 10.84 -1.61 -34.23
CA ARG A 71 12.04 -0.95 -33.73
C ARG A 71 12.65 -1.86 -32.67
N ARG A 72 13.72 -2.58 -33.04
CA ARG A 72 14.52 -3.40 -32.11
C ARG A 72 15.18 -2.53 -31.04
N LEU A 73 14.43 -2.23 -29.98
CA LEU A 73 14.97 -1.75 -28.72
C LEU A 73 15.91 -2.83 -28.19
N ARG A 74 17.22 -2.58 -28.24
CA ARG A 74 18.24 -3.37 -27.50
C ARG A 74 18.19 -3.03 -26.01
N GLY A 75 17.01 -3.14 -25.41
CA GLY A 75 16.86 -3.19 -23.96
C GLY A 75 17.26 -4.56 -23.43
N ARG A 76 17.87 -4.60 -22.25
CA ARG A 76 17.84 -5.82 -21.43
C ARG A 76 16.36 -6.13 -21.14
N ILE A 77 15.87 -7.26 -21.65
CA ILE A 77 14.48 -7.72 -21.39
C ILE A 77 14.27 -7.69 -19.88
N VAL A 78 13.33 -6.87 -19.43
CA VAL A 78 12.81 -6.93 -18.07
C VAL A 78 11.70 -7.97 -18.10
N ILE A 79 11.80 -8.94 -17.21
CA ILE A 79 10.82 -10.01 -17.09
C ILE A 79 10.12 -9.77 -15.77
N ALA A 80 8.82 -9.46 -15.83
CA ALA A 80 7.93 -9.41 -14.68
C ALA A 80 7.91 -10.78 -13.96
N ASP A 81 7.45 -10.83 -12.72
CA ASP A 81 7.24 -12.13 -12.07
C ASP A 81 6.26 -12.97 -12.92
N PRO A 82 6.66 -14.18 -13.37
CA PRO A 82 5.89 -14.97 -14.32
C PRO A 82 4.57 -15.50 -13.73
N VAL A 83 4.44 -15.56 -12.40
CA VAL A 83 3.18 -15.92 -11.73
C VAL A 83 2.21 -14.74 -11.80
N PHE A 84 2.65 -13.54 -11.40
CA PHE A 84 1.80 -12.34 -11.43
C PHE A 84 1.41 -11.92 -12.85
N ALA A 85 2.34 -12.00 -13.82
CA ALA A 85 2.04 -11.77 -15.23
C ALA A 85 0.99 -12.76 -15.76
N ALA A 86 1.15 -14.07 -15.50
CA ALA A 86 0.22 -15.10 -15.96
C ALA A 86 -1.16 -15.03 -15.27
N GLN A 87 -1.21 -14.60 -14.01
CA GLN A 87 -2.47 -14.32 -13.30
C GLN A 87 -3.16 -13.08 -13.90
N PHE A 88 -2.41 -12.03 -14.21
CA PHE A 88 -2.97 -10.82 -14.84
C PHE A 88 -3.49 -11.08 -16.25
N ASP A 89 -2.78 -11.85 -17.07
CA ASP A 89 -3.25 -12.23 -18.42
C ASP A 89 -4.53 -13.08 -18.36
N ALA A 90 -4.64 -14.00 -17.39
CA ALA A 90 -5.88 -14.75 -17.15
C ALA A 90 -7.04 -13.84 -16.73
N LEU A 91 -6.78 -12.87 -15.83
CA LEU A 91 -7.76 -11.89 -15.37
C LEU A 91 -8.20 -10.94 -16.50
N ALA A 92 -7.28 -10.54 -17.39
CA ALA A 92 -7.57 -9.70 -18.54
C ALA A 92 -8.38 -10.44 -19.61
N ALA A 93 -8.01 -11.69 -19.92
CA ALA A 93 -8.78 -12.55 -20.81
C ALA A 93 -10.20 -12.80 -20.27
N PHE A 94 -10.35 -13.02 -18.96
CA PHE A 94 -11.65 -13.12 -18.30
C PHE A 94 -12.47 -11.83 -18.46
N ALA A 95 -11.90 -10.67 -18.10
CA ALA A 95 -12.59 -9.38 -18.18
C ALA A 95 -13.04 -9.03 -19.60
N GLY A 96 -12.22 -9.32 -20.62
CA GLY A 96 -12.52 -9.06 -22.02
C GLY A 96 -13.53 -10.02 -22.68
N SER A 97 -13.87 -11.15 -22.04
CA SER A 97 -14.73 -12.19 -22.63
C SER A 97 -16.00 -12.51 -21.83
N SER A 98 -16.09 -12.11 -20.55
CA SER A 98 -17.14 -12.58 -19.64
C SER A 98 -18.36 -11.66 -19.53
N VAL A 99 -18.35 -10.48 -20.16
CA VAL A 99 -19.45 -9.50 -20.13
C VAL A 99 -20.62 -9.84 -21.07
N ARG A 100 -21.82 -9.40 -20.71
CA ARG A 100 -23.08 -9.61 -21.44
C ARG A 100 -23.74 -8.27 -21.74
N GLY A 101 -24.19 -8.05 -22.99
CA GLY A 101 -24.95 -6.85 -23.36
C GLY A 101 -24.20 -5.54 -23.11
N GLY A 102 -24.74 -4.68 -22.24
CA GLY A 102 -24.17 -3.39 -21.87
C GLY A 102 -23.27 -3.41 -20.62
N GLU A 103 -22.95 -4.58 -20.07
CA GLU A 103 -22.09 -4.71 -18.90
C GLU A 103 -20.67 -4.18 -19.13
N VAL A 104 -20.20 -3.33 -18.20
CA VAL A 104 -18.80 -2.91 -18.10
C VAL A 104 -18.17 -3.59 -16.89
N LEU A 105 -17.06 -4.29 -17.11
CA LEU A 105 -16.34 -5.04 -16.08
C LEU A 105 -14.91 -4.52 -15.97
N PHE A 106 -14.52 -4.01 -14.81
CA PHE A 106 -13.13 -3.76 -14.45
C PHE A 106 -12.64 -4.88 -13.53
N ALA A 107 -11.37 -5.27 -13.69
CA ALA A 107 -10.75 -6.36 -12.97
C ALA A 107 -9.34 -5.94 -12.53
N ALA A 108 -9.21 -5.54 -11.26
CA ALA A 108 -7.95 -5.14 -10.67
C ALA A 108 -7.25 -6.33 -9.99
N LEU A 109 -5.94 -6.47 -10.15
CA LEU A 109 -5.11 -7.43 -9.42
C LEU A 109 -4.29 -6.68 -8.37
N ARG A 110 -4.29 -7.17 -7.13
CA ARG A 110 -3.28 -6.88 -6.12
C ARG A 110 -2.59 -8.19 -5.76
N GLY A 111 -1.27 -8.24 -5.93
CA GLY A 111 -0.45 -9.36 -5.51
C GLY A 111 0.74 -8.92 -4.66
N GLU A 112 1.21 -9.82 -3.81
CA GLU A 112 2.41 -9.69 -3.00
C GLU A 112 3.06 -11.07 -2.83
N ARG A 113 4.37 -11.15 -3.03
CA ARG A 113 5.18 -12.32 -2.68
C ARG A 113 6.38 -11.79 -1.91
N ALA A 114 6.29 -11.84 -0.59
CA ALA A 114 7.28 -11.25 0.29
C ALA A 114 7.65 -12.18 1.46
N ASP A 115 8.90 -12.10 1.89
CA ASP A 115 9.40 -12.79 3.06
C ASP A 115 9.20 -11.95 4.31
N TYR A 116 8.53 -12.54 5.30
CA TYR A 116 8.17 -11.88 6.56
C TYR A 116 9.01 -12.43 7.70
N LEU A 117 9.63 -11.54 8.48
CA LEU A 117 10.34 -11.90 9.70
C LEU A 117 9.74 -11.17 10.89
N ARG A 118 9.32 -11.91 11.92
CA ARG A 118 8.89 -11.34 13.20
C ARG A 118 9.97 -11.56 14.24
N LEU A 119 10.49 -10.47 14.81
CA LEU A 119 11.51 -10.47 15.84
C LEU A 119 10.94 -10.06 17.21
N ASN A 120 11.48 -10.65 18.27
CA ASN A 120 11.21 -10.28 19.68
C ASN A 120 12.42 -10.66 20.53
N ARG A 121 13.00 -9.67 21.24
CA ARG A 121 14.31 -9.73 21.92
C ARG A 121 15.45 -10.02 20.95
N ALA A 122 15.51 -9.26 19.85
CA ALA A 122 16.49 -9.40 18.77
C ALA A 122 16.63 -10.83 18.21
N ARG A 123 15.57 -11.64 18.31
CA ARG A 123 15.54 -13.05 17.89
C ARG A 123 14.31 -13.32 17.04
N VAL A 124 14.51 -14.05 15.94
CA VAL A 124 13.45 -14.52 15.05
C VAL A 124 12.47 -15.38 15.85
N ARG A 125 11.17 -15.11 15.71
CA ARG A 125 10.07 -15.89 16.29
C ARG A 125 9.21 -16.55 15.24
N GLN A 126 9.05 -15.88 14.09
CA GLN A 126 8.35 -16.38 12.93
C GLN A 126 9.14 -15.90 11.70
N ALA A 127 9.33 -16.78 10.73
CA ALA A 127 9.93 -16.47 9.44
C ALA A 127 9.17 -17.28 8.37
N GLY A 128 8.92 -16.68 7.20
CA GLY A 128 8.31 -17.37 6.08
C GLY A 128 7.78 -16.43 5.00
N THR A 129 7.64 -16.96 3.80
CA THR A 129 7.08 -16.24 2.65
C THR A 129 5.56 -16.21 2.72
N VAL A 130 4.95 -15.05 2.46
CA VAL A 130 3.54 -14.95 2.05
C VAL A 130 3.52 -14.70 0.55
N GLU A 131 2.90 -15.61 -0.19
CA GLU A 131 2.48 -15.39 -1.57
C GLU A 131 0.96 -15.27 -1.59
N ARG A 132 0.45 -14.13 -2.08
CA ARG A 132 -0.98 -13.85 -2.13
C ARG A 132 -1.32 -12.99 -3.32
N SER A 133 -2.35 -13.39 -4.05
CA SER A 133 -3.01 -12.58 -5.07
C SER A 133 -4.50 -12.41 -4.77
N VAL A 134 -5.03 -11.22 -5.04
CA VAL A 134 -6.43 -10.87 -4.88
C VAL A 134 -6.88 -10.13 -6.13
N ALA A 135 -7.90 -10.65 -6.80
CA ALA A 135 -8.61 -9.95 -7.85
C ALA A 135 -9.80 -9.18 -7.25
N THR A 136 -10.00 -7.93 -7.65
CA THR A 136 -11.22 -7.17 -7.36
C THR A 136 -11.96 -6.93 -8.66
N LEU A 137 -13.14 -7.52 -8.80
CA LEU A 137 -14.05 -7.31 -9.91
C LEU A 137 -15.00 -6.14 -9.57
N ARG A 138 -15.15 -5.19 -10.49
CA ARG A 138 -16.19 -4.14 -10.46
C ARG A 138 -17.09 -4.33 -11.66
N LEU A 139 -18.34 -4.71 -11.43
CA LEU A 139 -19.37 -4.79 -12.46
C LEU A 139 -20.22 -3.51 -12.44
N ILE A 140 -20.46 -2.96 -13.62
CA ILE A 140 -21.34 -1.81 -13.88
C ILE A 140 -22.37 -2.23 -14.93
N ASP A 141 -23.65 -1.99 -14.67
CA ASP A 141 -24.74 -2.23 -15.63
C ASP A 141 -25.88 -1.20 -15.41
N ALA A 142 -26.34 -0.55 -16.47
CA ALA A 142 -27.39 0.49 -16.43
C ALA A 142 -27.17 1.58 -15.35
N GLY A 143 -25.91 1.96 -15.08
CA GLY A 143 -25.53 2.91 -14.03
C GLY A 143 -25.58 2.37 -12.60
N ARG A 144 -26.00 1.12 -12.41
CA ARG A 144 -25.87 0.36 -11.16
C ARG A 144 -24.48 -0.25 -11.11
N GLN A 145 -23.90 -0.40 -9.91
CA GLN A 145 -22.55 -0.93 -9.77
C GLN A 145 -22.29 -1.66 -8.45
N ALA A 146 -21.41 -2.67 -8.48
CA ALA A 146 -20.89 -3.34 -7.29
C ALA A 146 -19.42 -3.74 -7.48
N ARG A 147 -18.68 -3.83 -6.37
CA ARG A 147 -17.26 -4.28 -6.30
C ARG A 147 -17.20 -5.54 -5.41
N MET A 148 -16.46 -6.58 -5.81
CA MET A 148 -16.20 -7.77 -4.97
C MET A 148 -14.77 -8.27 -5.15
N ALA A 149 -14.14 -8.67 -4.03
CA ALA A 149 -12.78 -9.20 -4.00
C ALA A 149 -12.75 -10.72 -3.87
N VAL A 150 -11.84 -11.36 -4.61
CA VAL A 150 -11.62 -12.81 -4.69
C VAL A 150 -10.14 -13.05 -4.45
N THR A 151 -9.78 -13.85 -3.44
CA THR A 151 -8.39 -14.31 -3.30
C THR A 151 -8.13 -15.38 -4.36
N LEU A 152 -7.13 -15.17 -5.21
CA LEU A 152 -6.78 -16.10 -6.28
C LEU A 152 -5.98 -17.27 -5.70
N GLY A 153 -6.49 -18.48 -5.93
CA GLY A 153 -5.78 -19.73 -5.63
C GLY A 153 -4.93 -20.20 -6.80
N GLU A 154 -4.75 -21.53 -6.91
CA GLU A 154 -4.04 -22.14 -8.03
C GLU A 154 -4.64 -21.78 -9.40
N ARG A 155 -3.77 -21.67 -10.41
CA ARG A 155 -4.12 -21.17 -11.76
C ARG A 155 -5.31 -21.87 -12.40
N ALA A 156 -5.53 -23.15 -12.13
CA ALA A 156 -6.66 -23.91 -12.64
C ALA A 156 -8.02 -23.41 -12.10
N ALA A 157 -8.08 -23.05 -10.82
CA ALA A 157 -9.32 -22.64 -10.15
C ALA A 157 -9.66 -21.14 -10.33
N ILE A 158 -8.73 -20.33 -10.86
CA ILE A 158 -8.95 -18.88 -11.08
C ILE A 158 -10.18 -18.61 -11.95
N GLY A 159 -10.37 -19.37 -13.04
CA GLY A 159 -11.50 -19.18 -13.95
C GLY A 159 -12.86 -19.40 -13.28
N GLU A 160 -13.00 -20.48 -12.51
CA GLU A 160 -14.23 -20.82 -11.78
C GLU A 160 -14.53 -19.80 -10.67
N GLY A 161 -13.51 -19.42 -9.90
CA GLY A 161 -13.64 -18.42 -8.83
C GLY A 161 -14.05 -17.04 -9.36
N LEU A 162 -13.49 -16.61 -10.49
CA LEU A 162 -13.88 -15.35 -11.15
C LEU A 162 -15.28 -15.43 -11.77
N ALA A 163 -15.66 -16.56 -12.39
CA ALA A 163 -16.99 -16.75 -12.96
C ALA A 163 -18.09 -16.72 -11.90
N GLY A 164 -17.94 -17.50 -10.82
CA GLY A 164 -18.87 -17.49 -9.69
C GLY A 164 -18.96 -16.11 -9.02
N ALA A 165 -17.84 -15.39 -8.91
CA ALA A 165 -17.83 -14.03 -8.40
C ALA A 165 -18.58 -13.03 -9.31
N LEU A 166 -18.46 -13.18 -10.63
CA LEU A 166 -19.15 -12.31 -11.60
C LEU A 166 -20.66 -12.57 -11.64
N ASP A 167 -21.12 -13.83 -11.57
CA ASP A 167 -22.56 -14.13 -11.52
C ASP A 167 -23.18 -13.73 -10.16
N ALA A 168 -22.44 -13.81 -9.05
CA ALA A 168 -22.85 -13.22 -7.77
C ALA A 168 -22.93 -11.67 -7.84
N LEU A 169 -21.97 -11.02 -8.50
CA LEU A 169 -22.01 -9.57 -8.77
C LEU A 169 -23.24 -9.18 -9.60
N ARG A 170 -23.60 -9.94 -10.64
CA ARG A 170 -24.84 -9.73 -11.42
C ARG A 170 -26.08 -9.79 -10.54
N GLY A 171 -26.18 -10.81 -9.69
CA GLY A 171 -27.28 -10.96 -8.73
C GLY A 171 -27.40 -9.78 -7.76
N ALA A 172 -26.28 -9.20 -7.32
CA ALA A 172 -26.26 -8.00 -6.49
C ALA A 172 -26.62 -6.73 -7.29
N VAL A 173 -25.93 -6.46 -8.41
CA VAL A 173 -26.13 -5.26 -9.25
C VAL A 173 -27.57 -5.15 -9.74
N ALA A 174 -28.23 -6.26 -10.05
CA ALA A 174 -29.64 -6.29 -10.45
C ALA A 174 -30.61 -5.67 -9.42
N GLN A 175 -30.25 -5.72 -8.13
CA GLN A 175 -31.07 -5.25 -7.00
C GLN A 175 -30.74 -3.83 -6.54
N LEU A 176 -29.64 -3.23 -7.01
CA LEU A 176 -29.19 -1.92 -6.59
C LEU A 176 -29.90 -0.78 -7.36
N PRO A 177 -30.10 0.40 -6.74
CA PRO A 177 -30.47 1.60 -7.47
C PRO A 177 -29.34 2.04 -8.41
N SER A 178 -29.68 2.81 -9.45
CA SER A 178 -28.67 3.44 -10.32
C SER A 178 -27.96 4.54 -9.53
N ASP A 179 -26.63 4.59 -9.59
CA ASP A 179 -25.81 5.61 -8.93
C ASP A 179 -25.58 6.78 -9.88
N PRO A 180 -26.17 7.97 -9.64
CA PRO A 180 -26.06 9.12 -10.53
C PRO A 180 -24.63 9.66 -10.66
N TYR A 181 -23.72 9.24 -9.77
CA TYR A 181 -22.29 9.58 -9.78
C TYR A 181 -21.41 8.38 -10.14
N ALA A 182 -21.95 7.31 -10.73
CA ALA A 182 -21.16 6.20 -11.25
C ALA A 182 -20.17 6.71 -12.31
N CYS A 183 -18.88 6.56 -12.02
CA CYS A 183 -17.76 7.07 -12.82
C CYS A 183 -16.77 5.96 -13.16
N TRP A 184 -16.31 5.92 -14.41
CA TRP A 184 -15.23 5.09 -14.91
C TRP A 184 -14.66 5.75 -16.17
N GLN A 185 -13.43 5.41 -16.54
CA GLN A 185 -12.85 5.85 -17.81
C GLN A 185 -13.52 5.05 -18.95
N PRO A 186 -14.20 5.68 -19.93
CA PRO A 186 -14.80 4.97 -21.06
C PRO A 186 -13.80 4.58 -22.16
N LEU A 187 -12.63 5.24 -22.24
CA LEU A 187 -11.64 5.02 -23.31
C LEU A 187 -10.52 4.06 -22.87
N PRO A 188 -10.11 3.07 -23.68
CA PRO A 188 -9.00 2.18 -23.31
C PRO A 188 -7.67 2.93 -23.15
N SER A 189 -7.01 2.70 -22.02
CA SER A 189 -5.64 3.14 -21.70
C SER A 189 -4.76 1.97 -21.27
N GLY A 190 -3.45 2.19 -21.20
CA GLY A 190 -2.53 1.13 -20.76
C GLY A 190 -1.13 1.64 -20.44
N SER A 191 -0.54 1.06 -19.40
CA SER A 191 0.80 1.41 -18.92
C SER A 191 1.48 0.19 -18.33
N GLU A 192 2.77 0.00 -18.62
CA GLU A 192 3.59 -1.05 -18.00
C GLU A 192 4.77 -0.41 -17.26
N ARG A 193 4.92 -0.71 -15.96
CA ARG A 193 6.04 -0.27 -15.12
C ARG A 193 6.51 -1.45 -14.28
N ILE A 194 7.79 -1.79 -14.40
CA ILE A 194 8.44 -2.85 -13.64
C ILE A 194 9.70 -2.25 -13.02
N GLU A 195 9.66 -2.02 -11.70
CA GLU A 195 10.72 -1.34 -10.98
C GLU A 195 11.81 -2.31 -10.52
N ARG A 196 13.06 -1.97 -10.85
CA ARG A 196 14.22 -2.80 -10.52
C ARG A 196 14.69 -2.53 -9.08
N GLY A 197 14.02 -3.18 -8.15
CA GLY A 197 14.48 -3.33 -6.78
C GLY A 197 15.20 -4.67 -6.52
N SER A 198 15.47 -4.95 -5.25
CA SER A 198 15.98 -6.24 -4.78
C SER A 198 15.54 -6.46 -3.33
N ALA A 199 15.00 -7.63 -3.04
CA ALA A 199 14.78 -8.07 -1.66
C ALA A 199 16.06 -8.70 -1.10
N ALA A 200 16.14 -8.78 0.22
CA ALA A 200 17.12 -9.63 0.87
C ALA A 200 16.80 -11.11 0.61
N ASP A 201 17.83 -11.97 0.68
CA ASP A 201 17.58 -13.34 1.12
C ASP A 201 17.16 -13.32 2.62
N PRO A 202 16.21 -14.15 3.07
CA PRO A 202 15.77 -14.16 4.46
C PRO A 202 16.90 -14.32 5.49
N ALA A 203 17.94 -15.11 5.21
CA ALA A 203 19.09 -15.24 6.12
C ALA A 203 19.91 -13.95 6.16
N ALA A 204 20.14 -13.31 5.01
CA ALA A 204 20.85 -12.02 4.94
C ALA A 204 20.09 -10.89 5.68
N ALA A 205 18.76 -10.89 5.66
CA ALA A 205 17.94 -9.98 6.47
C ALA A 205 18.04 -10.29 7.97
N ILE A 206 17.98 -11.58 8.35
CA ILE A 206 18.16 -12.00 9.75
C ILE A 206 19.52 -11.56 10.27
N ASP A 207 20.61 -11.87 9.55
CA ASP A 207 21.98 -11.53 9.97
C ASP A 207 22.19 -10.02 10.08
N ALA A 208 21.67 -9.24 9.13
CA ALA A 208 21.74 -7.78 9.19
C ALA A 208 21.03 -7.20 10.42
N ILE A 209 19.80 -7.64 10.69
CA ILE A 209 18.99 -7.14 11.80
C ILE A 209 19.54 -7.62 13.16
N VAL A 210 19.82 -8.91 13.31
CA VAL A 210 20.30 -9.51 14.57
C VAL A 210 21.71 -8.98 14.90
N GLY A 211 22.58 -8.85 13.90
CA GLY A 211 23.93 -8.32 14.06
C GLY A 211 23.95 -6.87 14.56
N ALA A 212 23.13 -5.98 13.97
CA ALA A 212 23.05 -4.58 14.45
C ALA A 212 22.29 -4.42 15.77
N SER A 213 21.46 -5.41 16.15
CA SER A 213 20.71 -5.38 17.41
C SER A 213 21.59 -5.57 18.65
N ASP A 214 22.66 -6.39 18.55
CA ASP A 214 23.72 -6.51 19.56
C ASP A 214 23.16 -6.58 21.01
N GLY A 215 22.28 -7.56 21.21
CA GLY A 215 21.70 -7.92 22.52
C GLY A 215 20.51 -7.09 23.01
N ASP A 216 20.25 -5.90 22.45
CA ASP A 216 19.15 -5.03 22.90
C ASP A 216 17.75 -5.66 22.66
N ASP A 217 16.74 -5.31 23.48
CA ASP A 217 15.37 -5.84 23.33
C ASP A 217 14.64 -5.14 22.16
N LEU A 218 14.98 -5.59 20.95
CA LEU A 218 14.36 -5.19 19.70
C LEU A 218 13.16 -6.11 19.39
N VAL A 219 12.02 -5.49 19.10
CA VAL A 219 10.81 -6.13 18.57
C VAL A 219 10.50 -5.51 17.21
N GLY A 220 10.17 -6.31 16.19
CA GLY A 220 9.91 -5.75 14.86
C GLY A 220 9.31 -6.73 13.84
N LEU A 221 8.86 -6.17 12.73
CA LEU A 221 8.27 -6.84 11.58
C LEU A 221 9.02 -6.40 10.32
N PHE A 222 9.75 -7.33 9.71
CA PHE A 222 10.31 -7.17 8.37
C PHE A 222 9.34 -7.75 7.34
N ALA A 223 9.23 -7.09 6.19
CA ALA A 223 8.57 -7.62 5.00
C ALA A 223 9.37 -7.17 3.77
N GLY A 224 9.80 -8.11 2.92
CA GLY A 224 10.57 -7.81 1.71
C GLY A 224 10.23 -8.70 0.52
N GLY A 225 9.93 -8.11 -0.65
CA GLY A 225 9.64 -8.85 -1.87
C GLY A 225 8.91 -8.05 -2.96
N PRO A 226 8.67 -8.65 -4.14
CA PRO A 226 7.82 -8.08 -5.18
C PRO A 226 6.36 -7.90 -4.75
N VAL A 227 5.80 -6.76 -5.12
CA VAL A 227 4.38 -6.41 -5.04
C VAL A 227 3.88 -5.95 -6.40
N VAL A 228 2.67 -6.37 -6.77
CA VAL A 228 2.04 -6.02 -8.04
C VAL A 228 0.70 -5.32 -7.82
N ARG A 229 0.41 -4.35 -8.69
CA ARG A 229 -0.92 -3.79 -8.94
C ARG A 229 -1.15 -3.84 -10.45
N ALA A 230 -2.30 -4.32 -10.89
CA ALA A 230 -2.64 -4.32 -12.31
C ALA A 230 -4.14 -4.08 -12.50
N LEU A 231 -4.55 -3.67 -13.69
CA LEU A 231 -5.93 -3.41 -14.05
C LEU A 231 -6.22 -3.84 -15.49
N ALA A 232 -7.25 -4.66 -15.65
CA ALA A 232 -7.86 -4.97 -16.94
C ALA A 232 -9.33 -4.52 -16.97
N SER A 233 -9.94 -4.43 -18.16
CA SER A 233 -11.38 -4.22 -18.28
C SER A 233 -11.95 -4.77 -19.59
N SER A 234 -13.27 -4.95 -19.65
CA SER A 234 -13.99 -5.24 -20.90
C SER A 234 -13.91 -4.10 -21.93
N LEU A 235 -13.55 -2.88 -21.51
CA LEU A 235 -13.33 -1.73 -22.37
C LEU A 235 -11.93 -1.69 -23.02
N GLY A 236 -11.04 -2.62 -22.67
CA GLY A 236 -9.69 -2.72 -23.25
C GLY A 236 -8.58 -2.03 -22.45
N HIS A 237 -8.85 -1.48 -21.25
CA HIS A 237 -7.79 -1.03 -20.34
C HIS A 237 -6.82 -2.19 -20.03
N ARG A 238 -5.51 -1.93 -20.02
CA ARG A 238 -4.49 -2.89 -19.57
C ARG A 238 -3.29 -2.17 -18.93
N HIS A 239 -3.32 -2.05 -17.61
CA HIS A 239 -2.23 -1.46 -16.82
C HIS A 239 -1.56 -2.51 -15.93
N TYR A 240 -0.23 -2.47 -15.81
CA TYR A 240 0.57 -3.35 -14.95
C TYR A 240 1.67 -2.53 -14.24
N HIS A 241 1.76 -2.68 -12.92
CA HIS A 241 2.77 -2.05 -12.08
C HIS A 241 3.34 -3.08 -11.10
N GLU A 242 4.61 -3.41 -11.26
CA GLU A 242 5.35 -4.30 -10.38
C GLU A 242 6.54 -3.54 -9.79
N ALA A 243 6.75 -3.67 -8.48
CA ALA A 243 7.89 -3.10 -7.78
C ALA A 243 8.34 -4.05 -6.67
N VAL A 244 9.62 -3.98 -6.28
CA VAL A 244 10.12 -4.67 -5.09
C VAL A 244 10.20 -3.65 -3.96
N SER A 245 9.69 -4.03 -2.79
CA SER A 245 9.76 -3.21 -1.58
C SER A 245 10.30 -4.06 -0.44
N SER A 246 11.25 -3.50 0.32
CA SER A 246 11.71 -4.04 1.61
C SER A 246 11.43 -3.01 2.70
N SER A 247 10.92 -3.46 3.84
CA SER A 247 10.62 -2.59 4.98
C SER A 247 10.82 -3.30 6.31
N PHE A 248 11.13 -2.52 7.35
CA PHE A 248 11.26 -2.98 8.73
C PHE A 248 10.63 -1.94 9.67
N ASP A 249 9.44 -2.25 10.20
CA ASP A 249 8.83 -1.48 11.29
C ASP A 249 9.24 -2.13 12.62
N PHE A 250 9.92 -1.38 13.48
CA PHE A 250 10.51 -1.94 14.69
C PHE A 250 10.51 -0.96 15.87
N SER A 251 10.80 -1.49 17.05
CA SER A 251 10.98 -0.73 18.26
C SER A 251 12.09 -1.31 19.12
N VAL A 252 13.00 -0.46 19.57
CA VAL A 252 14.02 -0.80 20.56
C VAL A 252 13.49 -0.38 21.93
N GLN A 253 13.31 -1.35 22.83
CA GLN A 253 12.83 -1.08 24.17
C GLN A 253 13.92 -0.43 25.03
N SER A 254 13.48 0.45 25.93
CA SER A 254 14.23 1.03 27.03
C SER A 254 13.49 0.70 28.32
N ASP A 255 14.22 0.19 29.31
CA ASP A 255 13.76 -0.10 30.68
C ASP A 255 12.34 -0.69 30.83
N GLY A 256 11.94 -1.55 29.89
CA GLY A 256 10.72 -2.37 29.92
C GLY A 256 9.39 -1.62 29.76
N HIS A 257 9.39 -0.30 29.64
CA HIS A 257 8.17 0.51 29.56
C HIS A 257 8.24 1.72 28.61
N ARG A 258 9.38 1.91 27.94
CA ARG A 258 9.62 2.99 26.96
C ARG A 258 10.25 2.39 25.72
N ALA A 259 10.09 3.02 24.55
CA ALA A 259 10.70 2.55 23.33
C ALA A 259 10.97 3.69 22.35
N VAL A 260 12.00 3.51 21.51
CA VAL A 260 12.14 4.26 20.25
C VAL A 260 11.50 3.42 19.15
N LYS A 261 10.47 3.95 18.50
CA LYS A 261 9.87 3.33 17.30
C LYS A 261 10.54 3.90 16.05
N GLU A 262 10.91 3.01 15.13
CA GLU A 262 11.43 3.38 13.81
C GLU A 262 10.84 2.56 12.67
N THR A 263 10.99 3.10 11.45
CA THR A 263 10.65 2.41 10.21
C THR A 263 11.79 2.60 9.21
N TRP A 264 12.41 1.49 8.77
CA TRP A 264 13.29 1.47 7.61
C TRP A 264 12.53 0.97 6.37
N SER A 265 12.86 1.49 5.19
CA SER A 265 12.30 1.02 3.92
C SER A 265 13.22 1.33 2.74
N SER A 266 13.25 0.45 1.73
CA SER A 266 14.03 0.63 0.50
C SER A 266 13.43 -0.17 -0.68
N ASP A 267 13.62 0.30 -1.92
CA ASP A 267 13.35 -0.47 -3.15
C ASP A 267 14.41 -1.58 -3.35
N ARG A 268 15.65 -1.31 -2.92
CA ARG A 268 16.81 -2.18 -3.06
C ARG A 268 17.36 -2.58 -1.70
N TRP A 269 17.78 -3.84 -1.59
CA TRP A 269 18.40 -4.35 -0.39
C TRP A 269 19.70 -3.61 -0.07
N ASP A 270 19.68 -2.84 1.02
CA ASP A 270 20.83 -2.15 1.59
C ASP A 270 20.92 -2.50 3.07
N ALA A 271 21.74 -3.52 3.36
CA ALA A 271 22.02 -3.95 4.73
C ALA A 271 22.71 -2.85 5.55
N GLN A 272 23.54 -1.99 4.93
CA GLN A 272 24.28 -0.94 5.63
C GLN A 272 23.34 0.16 6.12
N SER A 273 22.39 0.59 5.27
CA SER A 273 21.32 1.53 5.61
C SER A 273 20.41 0.98 6.73
N LEU A 274 20.02 -0.29 6.65
CA LEU A 274 19.23 -0.95 7.69
C LEU A 274 19.98 -1.02 9.02
N GLN A 275 21.24 -1.46 9.00
CA GLN A 275 22.09 -1.57 10.19
C GLN A 275 22.33 -0.20 10.84
N ALA A 276 22.62 0.84 10.04
CA ALA A 276 22.76 2.22 10.53
C ALA A 276 21.47 2.74 11.18
N THR A 277 20.31 2.44 10.59
CA THR A 277 18.99 2.82 11.15
C THR A 277 18.74 2.13 12.50
N ILE A 278 19.08 0.84 12.63
CA ILE A 278 19.00 0.09 13.89
C ILE A 278 19.95 0.67 14.94
N VAL A 279 21.21 0.94 14.60
CA VAL A 279 22.19 1.54 15.53
C VAL A 279 21.71 2.91 16.03
N ALA A 280 21.25 3.78 15.14
CA ALA A 280 20.71 5.10 15.50
C ALA A 280 19.44 4.99 16.38
N ALA A 281 18.60 3.97 16.19
CA ALA A 281 17.45 3.70 17.07
C ALA A 281 17.90 3.25 18.48
N ARG A 282 18.92 2.38 18.57
CA ARG A 282 19.50 1.90 19.84
C ARG A 282 20.15 3.03 20.63
N GLU A 283 20.90 3.91 19.98
CA GLU A 283 21.49 5.09 20.62
C GLU A 283 20.42 6.02 21.20
N ARG A 284 19.33 6.25 20.47
CA ARG A 284 18.19 7.03 20.97
C ARG A 284 17.45 6.32 22.11
N ALA A 285 17.34 4.99 22.10
CA ALA A 285 16.78 4.23 23.22
C ALA A 285 17.63 4.40 24.50
N ARG A 286 18.96 4.51 24.40
CA ARG A 286 19.84 4.83 25.53
C ARG A 286 19.65 6.25 26.09
N ILE A 287 19.17 7.20 25.28
CA ILE A 287 18.79 8.54 25.77
C ILE A 287 17.55 8.44 26.67
N LEU A 288 16.60 7.54 26.36
CA LEU A 288 15.39 7.36 27.18
C LEU A 288 15.72 6.90 28.60
N LEU A 289 16.77 6.10 28.83
CA LEU A 289 17.21 5.66 30.17
C LEU A 289 17.52 6.82 31.14
N ARG A 290 17.70 8.05 30.65
CA ARG A 290 17.90 9.24 31.49
C ARG A 290 16.62 9.58 32.27
N ALA A 291 16.79 10.19 33.44
CA ALA A 291 15.68 10.67 34.26
C ALA A 291 14.80 11.66 33.45
N PRO A 292 13.48 11.42 33.31
CA PRO A 292 12.59 12.32 32.59
C PRO A 292 12.58 13.73 33.18
N ARG A 293 12.71 14.75 32.33
CA ARG A 293 12.45 16.14 32.71
C ARG A 293 10.99 16.46 32.40
N ARG A 294 10.25 16.92 33.41
CA ARG A 294 8.94 17.53 33.20
C ARG A 294 9.16 18.91 32.59
N LEU A 295 8.39 19.24 31.55
CA LEU A 295 8.28 20.60 31.02
C LEU A 295 7.01 21.24 31.63
N ASP A 296 7.07 22.55 31.83
CA ASP A 296 5.90 23.34 32.21
C ASP A 296 5.05 23.68 30.97
N PRO A 297 3.75 24.01 31.10
CA PRO A 297 2.95 24.44 29.97
C PRO A 297 3.41 25.80 29.44
N GLY A 298 3.78 25.88 28.16
CA GLY A 298 4.21 27.12 27.51
C GLY A 298 4.61 26.90 26.05
N ASP A 299 5.00 27.99 25.38
CA ASP A 299 5.50 27.94 24.01
C ASP A 299 6.95 27.47 23.98
N TYR A 300 7.22 26.43 23.18
CA TYR A 300 8.56 25.90 22.97
C TYR A 300 8.94 25.94 21.50
N ARG A 301 10.22 26.22 21.23
CA ARG A 301 10.80 25.95 19.91
C ARG A 301 10.90 24.44 19.72
N VAL A 302 10.36 23.93 18.62
CA VAL A 302 10.31 22.48 18.35
C VAL A 302 11.13 22.13 17.11
N LEU A 303 11.94 21.08 17.22
CA LEU A 303 12.52 20.36 16.08
C LEU A 303 11.74 19.05 15.91
N LEU A 304 11.03 18.91 14.78
CA LEU A 304 10.40 17.64 14.40
C LEU A 304 11.41 16.79 13.62
N SER A 305 11.46 15.49 13.89
CA SER A 305 12.13 14.54 13.01
C SER A 305 11.40 14.42 11.65
N PRO A 306 12.04 13.86 10.61
CA PRO A 306 11.35 13.52 9.37
C PRO A 306 10.14 12.60 9.59
N ARG A 307 10.21 11.67 10.55
CA ARG A 307 9.09 10.79 10.91
C ARG A 307 7.92 11.57 11.54
N ALA A 308 8.21 12.41 12.53
CA ALA A 308 7.20 13.24 13.19
C ALA A 308 6.54 14.23 12.22
N LEU A 309 7.30 14.75 11.25
CA LEU A 309 6.75 15.59 10.17
C LEU A 309 5.89 14.77 9.19
N ALA A 310 6.31 13.55 8.83
CA ALA A 310 5.51 12.66 7.99
C ALA A 310 4.18 12.28 8.64
N ASP A 311 4.16 12.04 9.96
CA ASP A 311 2.93 11.80 10.73
C ASP A 311 1.95 13.00 10.64
N LEU A 312 2.45 14.25 10.67
CA LEU A 312 1.63 15.45 10.44
C LEU A 312 1.16 15.59 8.99
N VAL A 313 2.01 15.29 8.01
CA VAL A 313 1.65 15.40 6.58
C VAL A 313 0.62 14.35 6.19
N ALA A 314 0.69 13.14 6.75
CA ALA A 314 -0.36 12.13 6.62
C ALA A 314 -1.71 12.62 7.16
N LEU A 315 -1.71 13.31 8.32
CA LEU A 315 -2.90 13.95 8.90
C LEU A 315 -3.43 15.10 8.02
N LEU A 316 -2.57 15.90 7.39
CA LEU A 316 -3.00 16.88 6.38
C LEU A 316 -3.60 16.20 5.14
N GLY A 317 -3.12 15.00 4.81
CA GLY A 317 -3.72 14.13 3.79
C GLY A 317 -5.15 13.68 4.09
N TRP A 318 -5.65 13.82 5.33
CA TRP A 318 -7.05 13.53 5.67
C TRP A 318 -7.96 14.71 5.27
N GLY A 319 -8.20 14.86 3.97
CA GLY A 319 -9.10 15.87 3.41
C GLY A 319 -8.49 17.27 3.25
N GLY A 320 -7.24 17.53 3.66
CA GLY A 320 -6.59 18.83 3.44
C GLY A 320 -6.42 19.17 1.95
N PHE A 321 -6.16 18.14 1.14
CA PHE A 321 -5.95 18.27 -0.31
C PHE A 321 -7.14 17.80 -1.15
N SER A 322 -8.24 17.36 -0.54
CA SER A 322 -9.43 16.83 -1.23
C SER A 322 -10.34 17.95 -1.75
N GLU A 323 -10.77 17.85 -3.01
CA GLU A 323 -11.83 18.71 -3.57
C GLU A 323 -13.16 18.47 -2.87
N ARG A 324 -13.52 17.22 -2.57
CA ARG A 324 -14.73 16.84 -1.84
C ARG A 324 -14.79 17.48 -0.44
N ALA A 325 -13.71 17.34 0.34
CA ALA A 325 -13.63 17.92 1.68
C ALA A 325 -13.55 19.46 1.64
N TRP A 326 -12.99 20.05 0.58
CA TRP A 326 -13.05 21.50 0.35
C TRP A 326 -14.49 21.95 0.08
N ARG A 327 -15.22 21.29 -0.83
CA ARG A 327 -16.61 21.61 -1.21
C ARG A 327 -17.61 21.38 -0.07
N SER A 328 -17.41 20.35 0.75
CA SER A 328 -18.23 20.09 1.94
C SER A 328 -17.89 20.98 3.14
N GLY A 329 -16.87 21.83 3.05
CA GLY A 329 -16.41 22.69 4.15
C GLY A 329 -15.66 21.94 5.28
N GLN A 330 -15.30 20.68 5.07
CA GLN A 330 -14.65 19.79 6.05
C GLN A 330 -13.12 19.81 6.01
N SER A 331 -12.51 20.44 4.99
CA SER A 331 -11.05 20.42 4.81
C SER A 331 -10.29 21.11 5.97
N PRO A 332 -9.32 20.44 6.62
CA PRO A 332 -8.47 21.07 7.64
C PRO A 332 -7.61 22.23 7.10
N LEU A 333 -7.42 22.31 5.77
CA LEU A 333 -6.69 23.40 5.11
C LEU A 333 -7.60 24.55 4.63
N ALA A 334 -8.89 24.57 4.97
CA ALA A 334 -9.84 25.54 4.43
C ALA A 334 -9.44 27.02 4.63
N ARG A 335 -8.75 27.36 5.73
CA ARG A 335 -8.18 28.72 5.91
C ARG A 335 -7.09 29.05 4.90
N ALA A 336 -6.21 28.09 4.60
CA ALA A 336 -5.13 28.27 3.63
C ALA A 336 -5.67 28.32 2.19
N TRP A 337 -6.69 27.52 1.86
CA TRP A 337 -7.40 27.58 0.58
C TRP A 337 -8.12 28.93 0.36
N ARG A 338 -8.54 29.63 1.43
CA ARG A 338 -9.09 31.00 1.37
C ARG A 338 -8.04 32.11 1.47
N GLY A 339 -6.75 31.79 1.65
CA GLY A 339 -5.68 32.77 1.87
C GLY A 339 -5.68 33.45 3.24
N GLU A 340 -6.50 32.99 4.19
CA GLU A 340 -6.58 33.47 5.59
C GLU A 340 -5.44 32.94 6.48
N ALA A 341 -4.61 32.07 5.92
CA ALA A 341 -3.41 31.49 6.51
C ALA A 341 -2.46 31.06 5.39
N ALA A 342 -1.18 30.93 5.71
CA ALA A 342 -0.17 30.30 4.87
C ALA A 342 0.80 29.50 5.74
N PHE A 343 1.48 28.53 5.15
CA PHE A 343 2.66 27.93 5.74
C PHE A 343 3.87 28.87 5.54
N HIS A 344 5.01 28.54 6.15
CA HIS A 344 6.27 29.22 5.83
C HIS A 344 6.61 29.01 4.34
N SER A 345 7.17 30.01 3.65
CA SER A 345 7.39 29.95 2.19
C SER A 345 8.30 28.79 1.76
N ALA A 346 9.28 28.41 2.59
CA ALA A 346 10.13 27.25 2.34
C ALA A 346 9.44 25.88 2.51
N PHE A 347 8.15 25.83 2.90
CA PHE A 347 7.40 24.58 3.01
C PHE A 347 6.67 24.28 1.70
N GLY A 348 7.07 23.18 1.04
CA GLY A 348 6.43 22.65 -0.15
C GLY A 348 6.13 21.16 0.00
N VAL A 349 5.02 20.71 -0.60
CA VAL A 349 4.57 19.31 -0.57
C VAL A 349 4.07 18.93 -1.96
N VAL A 350 4.47 17.76 -2.43
CA VAL A 350 4.09 17.19 -3.73
C VAL A 350 3.68 15.74 -3.54
N ASP A 351 2.58 15.32 -4.16
CA ASP A 351 2.28 13.90 -4.34
C ASP A 351 3.11 13.40 -5.52
N ASP A 352 4.17 12.63 -5.27
CA ASP A 352 5.21 12.30 -6.26
C ASP A 352 5.23 10.80 -6.55
N ALA A 353 4.28 10.37 -7.38
CA ALA A 353 4.05 8.96 -7.67
C ALA A 353 5.23 8.30 -8.37
N ASP A 354 5.98 9.05 -9.17
CA ASP A 354 7.19 8.55 -9.82
C ASP A 354 8.35 8.36 -8.84
N ALA A 355 8.46 9.18 -7.79
CA ALA A 355 9.54 9.11 -6.81
C ALA A 355 9.38 7.97 -5.77
N LEU A 356 8.13 7.63 -5.38
CA LEU A 356 7.85 6.55 -4.43
C LEU A 356 7.35 5.24 -5.06
N GLY A 357 7.40 5.11 -6.39
CA GLY A 357 7.09 3.85 -7.07
C GLY A 357 5.65 3.38 -6.91
N VAL A 358 4.68 4.31 -6.83
CA VAL A 358 3.26 3.95 -6.71
C VAL A 358 2.57 3.94 -8.08
N PRO A 359 1.53 3.09 -8.29
CA PRO A 359 0.85 3.01 -9.56
C PRO A 359 0.20 4.35 -9.97
N ARG A 360 0.43 4.75 -11.21
CA ARG A 360 -0.17 5.94 -11.82
C ARG A 360 -1.58 5.72 -12.38
N PHE A 361 -2.30 4.68 -11.94
CA PHE A 361 -3.67 4.36 -12.35
C PHE A 361 -4.49 3.84 -11.16
N GLN A 362 -5.80 4.10 -11.18
CA GLN A 362 -6.77 3.62 -10.17
C GLN A 362 -7.68 2.51 -10.71
N SER A 363 -8.46 1.85 -9.86
CA SER A 363 -9.34 0.72 -10.22
C SER A 363 -10.39 1.02 -11.29
N ASP A 364 -10.68 2.30 -11.52
CA ASP A 364 -11.77 2.77 -12.38
C ASP A 364 -11.27 3.23 -13.76
N GLY A 365 -10.01 2.91 -14.11
CA GLY A 365 -9.41 3.12 -15.43
C GLY A 365 -8.71 4.47 -15.64
N PHE A 366 -8.90 5.43 -14.73
CA PHE A 366 -8.24 6.73 -14.83
C PHE A 366 -6.74 6.64 -14.48
N GLU A 367 -5.91 7.31 -15.28
CA GLU A 367 -4.53 7.62 -14.94
C GLU A 367 -4.43 8.92 -14.14
N ARG A 368 -3.41 9.02 -13.29
CA ARG A 368 -3.02 10.26 -12.59
C ARG A 368 -1.70 10.83 -13.14
N PRO A 369 -1.48 12.15 -12.99
CA PRO A 369 -0.17 12.76 -13.21
C PRO A 369 0.92 12.03 -12.42
N ALA A 370 2.16 12.08 -12.91
CA ALA A 370 3.31 11.58 -12.16
C ALA A 370 3.56 12.35 -10.86
N ARG A 371 3.18 13.64 -10.85
CA ARG A 371 3.43 14.58 -9.75
C ARG A 371 2.23 15.53 -9.63
N VAL A 372 1.66 15.69 -8.44
CA VAL A 372 0.63 16.70 -8.14
C VAL A 372 1.18 17.66 -7.07
N PRO A 373 1.47 18.94 -7.41
CA PRO A 373 1.95 19.91 -6.43
C PRO A 373 0.82 20.30 -5.47
N LEU A 374 0.94 19.91 -4.20
CA LEU A 374 -0.08 20.13 -3.18
C LEU A 374 0.13 21.47 -2.46
N ILE A 375 1.38 21.80 -2.14
CA ILE A 375 1.80 23.06 -1.51
C ILE A 375 3.05 23.57 -2.24
N VAL A 376 3.03 24.83 -2.66
CA VAL A 376 4.15 25.55 -3.32
C VAL A 376 4.31 26.91 -2.65
N ASP A 377 5.54 27.31 -2.36
CA ASP A 377 5.88 28.59 -1.69
C ASP A 377 5.05 28.87 -0.41
N GLY A 378 4.80 27.83 0.39
CA GLY A 378 3.98 27.89 1.59
C GLY A 378 2.47 28.02 1.37
N ARG A 379 1.98 27.91 0.13
CA ARG A 379 0.56 28.06 -0.24
C ARG A 379 0.00 26.78 -0.87
N PRO A 380 -1.26 26.39 -0.58
CA PRO A 380 -1.91 25.29 -1.29
C PRO A 380 -2.00 25.56 -2.80
N ALA A 381 -1.70 24.56 -3.62
CA ALA A 381 -1.54 24.70 -5.07
C ALA A 381 -2.61 23.93 -5.87
N GLN A 382 -2.58 22.59 -5.85
CA GLN A 382 -3.62 21.73 -6.45
C GLN A 382 -4.34 20.88 -5.40
N ARG A 383 -5.56 20.48 -5.73
CA ARG A 383 -6.33 19.48 -4.97
C ARG A 383 -6.39 18.17 -5.73
N LEU A 384 -6.57 17.09 -4.99
CA LEU A 384 -6.87 15.77 -5.49
C LEU A 384 -8.37 15.70 -5.78
N VAL A 385 -8.71 15.31 -7.00
CA VAL A 385 -10.07 15.31 -7.55
C VAL A 385 -10.36 13.93 -8.10
N SER A 386 -11.10 13.14 -7.34
CA SER A 386 -11.56 11.82 -7.77
C SER A 386 -12.52 11.93 -8.96
N PRO A 387 -12.65 10.87 -9.79
CA PRO A 387 -13.65 10.85 -10.86
C PRO A 387 -15.09 11.01 -10.38
N ARG A 388 -15.38 10.65 -9.11
CA ARG A 388 -16.68 10.87 -8.48
C ARG A 388 -16.90 12.36 -8.17
N SER A 389 -15.97 13.00 -7.46
CA SER A 389 -16.04 14.43 -7.14
C SER A 389 -16.05 15.33 -8.37
N ALA A 390 -15.31 14.94 -9.42
CA ALA A 390 -15.35 15.60 -10.72
C ALA A 390 -16.78 15.65 -11.30
N ARG A 391 -17.51 14.53 -11.21
CA ARG A 391 -18.90 14.40 -11.64
C ARG A 391 -19.91 15.01 -10.66
N GLU A 392 -19.58 15.13 -9.38
CA GLU A 392 -20.44 15.71 -8.33
C GLU A 392 -20.38 17.25 -8.30
N PHE A 393 -19.21 17.84 -8.57
CA PHE A 393 -18.97 19.29 -8.44
C PHE A 393 -18.67 20.03 -9.76
N ASP A 394 -18.85 19.35 -10.90
CA ASP A 394 -18.58 19.83 -12.26
C ASP A 394 -17.16 20.42 -12.44
N VAL A 395 -16.16 19.56 -12.20
CA VAL A 395 -14.73 19.91 -12.30
C VAL A 395 -13.91 18.80 -12.94
N ALA A 396 -12.74 19.12 -13.48
CA ALA A 396 -11.84 18.12 -14.06
C ALA A 396 -11.19 17.22 -13.00
N THR A 397 -11.26 15.89 -13.18
CA THR A 397 -10.50 14.93 -12.36
C THR A 397 -9.02 14.94 -12.71
N ASN A 398 -8.15 14.66 -11.72
CA ASN A 398 -6.73 14.36 -11.92
C ASN A 398 -6.39 12.88 -11.60
N GLY A 399 -7.38 11.99 -11.62
CA GLY A 399 -7.17 10.55 -11.45
C GLY A 399 -6.86 10.10 -10.02
N ALA A 400 -7.11 10.96 -9.02
CA ALA A 400 -7.01 10.63 -7.60
C ALA A 400 -8.04 9.55 -7.18
N ASP A 401 -7.71 8.78 -6.15
CA ASP A 401 -8.58 7.71 -5.63
C ASP A 401 -9.86 8.27 -4.93
N ASP A 402 -10.84 7.40 -4.69
CA ASP A 402 -12.16 7.73 -4.10
C ASP A 402 -12.06 8.48 -2.74
N ASP A 403 -10.96 8.35 -2.00
CA ASP A 403 -10.72 9.05 -0.73
C ASP A 403 -10.13 10.47 -0.89
N GLU A 404 -9.50 10.76 -2.02
CA GLU A 404 -8.72 11.96 -2.33
C GLU A 404 -7.52 12.19 -1.39
N HIS A 405 -6.86 11.10 -0.99
CA HIS A 405 -5.61 11.10 -0.24
C HIS A 405 -4.37 11.06 -1.17
N PRO A 406 -3.26 11.77 -0.86
CA PRO A 406 -2.01 11.67 -1.63
C PRO A 406 -1.26 10.37 -1.29
N PRO A 407 -1.18 9.36 -2.18
CA PRO A 407 -0.49 8.09 -1.92
C PRO A 407 1.03 8.24 -1.76
N ALA A 408 1.63 9.33 -2.25
CA ALA A 408 3.06 9.54 -2.34
C ALA A 408 3.49 10.96 -1.91
N ALA A 409 2.92 11.47 -0.82
CA ALA A 409 3.23 12.79 -0.29
C ALA A 409 4.70 12.94 0.14
N CYS A 410 5.48 13.71 -0.62
CA CYS A 410 6.85 14.10 -0.32
C CYS A 410 6.93 15.58 0.10
N VAL A 411 7.64 15.86 1.19
CA VAL A 411 7.98 17.24 1.62
C VAL A 411 9.29 17.66 0.95
N ALA A 412 9.35 18.90 0.46
CA ALA A 412 10.58 19.45 -0.11
C ALA A 412 11.68 19.60 0.97
N PRO A 413 12.96 19.26 0.66
CA PRO A 413 14.06 19.38 1.63
C PRO A 413 14.37 20.85 1.96
N GLY A 414 14.68 21.11 3.23
CA GLY A 414 15.19 22.41 3.69
C GLY A 414 16.71 22.56 3.51
N GLY A 415 17.23 23.74 3.82
CA GLY A 415 18.67 24.05 3.74
C GLY A 415 19.48 23.80 5.03
N LEU A 416 18.87 23.22 6.08
CA LEU A 416 19.52 22.95 7.36
C LEU A 416 20.13 21.54 7.38
N PRO A 417 21.46 21.37 7.55
CA PRO A 417 22.05 20.03 7.66
C PRO A 417 21.66 19.32 8.96
N ASP A 418 21.34 18.03 8.89
CA ASP A 418 20.92 17.21 10.05
C ASP A 418 21.91 17.28 11.23
N ALA A 419 23.22 17.21 10.94
CA ALA A 419 24.29 17.30 11.94
C ALA A 419 24.31 18.65 12.69
N GLN A 420 23.68 19.70 12.13
CA GLN A 420 23.53 21.00 12.77
C GLN A 420 22.17 21.17 13.44
N ALA A 421 21.18 20.28 13.21
CA ALA A 421 19.78 20.53 13.59
C ALA A 421 19.58 20.75 15.10
N LEU A 422 20.28 20.00 15.96
CA LEU A 422 20.22 20.21 17.42
C LEU A 422 20.95 21.49 17.87
N SER A 423 22.03 21.88 17.20
CA SER A 423 22.71 23.15 17.49
C SER A 423 21.90 24.35 16.98
N ALA A 424 21.19 24.19 15.86
CA ALA A 424 20.32 25.19 15.29
C ALA A 424 19.03 25.36 16.10
N LEU A 425 18.54 24.31 16.78
CA LEU A 425 17.44 24.35 17.75
C LEU A 425 17.76 25.20 18.97
N ASP A 426 19.02 25.18 19.44
CA ASP A 426 19.44 25.75 20.73
C ASP A 426 18.51 25.24 21.87
N THR A 427 17.78 26.14 22.52
CA THR A 427 16.88 25.85 23.63
C THR A 427 15.49 25.50 23.09
N GLY A 428 15.12 24.23 23.17
CA GLY A 428 13.81 23.75 22.69
C GLY A 428 13.58 22.26 22.91
N VAL A 429 12.61 21.70 22.18
CA VAL A 429 12.21 20.30 22.27
C VAL A 429 12.42 19.60 20.93
N ALA A 430 13.22 18.54 20.91
CA ALA A 430 13.35 17.65 19.75
C ALA A 430 12.34 16.49 19.88
N ILE A 431 11.44 16.35 18.91
CA ILE A 431 10.37 15.34 18.90
C ILE A 431 10.68 14.27 17.83
N ALA A 432 10.96 13.06 18.28
CA ALA A 432 11.35 11.94 17.41
C ALA A 432 10.16 11.29 16.68
N ASN A 433 9.01 11.16 17.34
CA ASN A 433 7.79 10.56 16.81
C ASN A 433 6.58 11.31 17.41
N LEU A 434 5.44 11.31 16.71
CA LEU A 434 4.17 11.72 17.29
C LEU A 434 3.29 10.48 17.56
N TRP A 435 2.53 10.53 18.65
CA TRP A 435 1.49 9.54 18.92
C TRP A 435 0.13 10.21 18.72
N TYR A 436 -0.63 9.73 17.74
CA TYR A 436 -2.01 10.15 17.55
C TYR A 436 -2.89 9.56 18.65
N LEU A 437 -3.69 10.42 19.29
CA LEU A 437 -4.73 10.03 20.24
C LEU A 437 -6.08 10.11 19.52
N ASN A 438 -6.83 9.00 19.50
CA ASN A 438 -8.27 9.00 19.22
C ASN A 438 -9.04 9.35 20.49
#